data_AF-A0A3D8U0X0-F1
#
_entry.id   AF-A0A3D8U0X0-F1
#
_cell.length_a   1.000
_cell.length_b   1.000
_cell.length_c   1.000
_cell.angle_alpha   90.00
_cell.angle_beta   90.00
_cell.angle_gamma   90.00
#
_symmetry.space_group_name_H-M   'P 1'
#
loop_
_entity.id
_entity.type
_entity.pdbx_description
1 polymer ?
#
loop_
_entity_poly.entity_id
_entity_poly.type
_entity_poly.pdbx_seq_one_letter_code
_entity_poly.pdbx_strand_id
1 'polypeptide(L)' 'MTFTEKTERTFNVSHLRCENIGGCPSKKLPEDRTEATWLQGNRYVKGWILVDGNKVGLVGSNGILLTVKES' A
#
# COMPACT_ATOMS: atom_id res chain seq x y z
N MET A 1 6.31 5.31 13.74
CA MET A 1 5.52 4.51 12.80
C MET A 1 5.84 4.99 11.39
N THR A 2 6.32 4.09 10.55
CA THR A 2 6.64 4.32 9.15
C THR A 2 5.38 4.28 8.28
N PHE A 3 5.47 4.77 7.04
CA PHE A 3 4.43 4.60 6.03
C PHE A 3 3.99 3.13 5.90
N THR A 4 4.95 2.21 5.82
CA THR A 4 4.69 0.77 5.68
C THR A 4 3.88 0.24 6.87
N GLU A 5 4.36 0.45 8.09
CA GLU A 5 3.66 -0.01 9.31
C GLU A 5 2.24 0.57 9.41
N LYS A 6 2.06 1.85 9.05
CA LYS A 6 0.75 2.49 9.05
C LYS A 6 -0.19 1.88 8.03
N THR A 7 0.30 1.66 6.81
CA THR A 7 -0.48 1.12 5.70
C THR A 7 -0.88 -0.33 5.96
N GLU A 8 0.06 -1.15 6.41
CA GLU A 8 -0.18 -2.54 6.81
C GLU A 8 -1.29 -2.65 7.86
N ARG A 9 -1.19 -1.85 8.94
CA ARG A 9 -2.21 -1.80 9.98
C ARG A 9 -3.57 -1.31 9.46
N THR A 10 -3.57 -0.35 8.55
CA THR A 10 -4.80 0.27 8.02
C THR A 10 -5.57 -0.69 7.10
N PHE A 11 -4.87 -1.43 6.26
CA PHE A 11 -5.47 -2.35 5.29
C PHE A 11 -5.50 -3.81 5.74
N ASN A 12 -5.01 -4.10 6.96
CA ASN A 12 -4.85 -5.45 7.48
C ASN A 12 -4.06 -6.37 6.52
N VAL A 13 -2.93 -5.85 6.04
CA VAL A 13 -1.96 -6.55 5.17
C VAL A 13 -0.59 -6.58 5.84
N SER A 14 0.34 -7.35 5.31
CA SER A 14 1.71 -7.43 5.84
C SER A 14 2.75 -7.53 4.73
N HIS A 15 4.03 -7.39 5.07
CA HIS A 15 5.15 -7.43 4.13
C HIS A 15 4.98 -6.48 2.94
N LEU A 16 4.39 -5.30 3.15
CA LEU A 16 4.24 -4.29 2.11
C LEU A 16 5.61 -3.78 1.67
N ARG A 17 5.85 -3.82 0.37
CA ARG A 17 7.07 -3.36 -0.30
C ARG A 17 6.70 -2.56 -1.53
N CYS A 18 7.43 -1.48 -1.77
CA CYS A 18 7.33 -0.71 -3.00
C CYS A 18 8.42 -1.22 -3.95
N GLU A 19 8.08 -1.42 -5.22
CA GLU A 19 8.98 -1.99 -6.23
C GLU A 19 10.05 -1.00 -6.72
N ASN A 20 10.07 0.21 -6.16
CA ASN A 20 11.13 1.20 -6.41
C ASN A 20 12.48 0.74 -5.82
N ILE A 21 13.58 1.16 -6.46
CA ILE A 21 14.97 0.81 -6.08
C ILE A 21 15.27 1.10 -4.59
N GLY A 22 14.62 2.10 -3.99
CA GLY A 22 14.77 2.46 -2.57
C GLY A 22 13.73 1.85 -1.62
N GLY A 23 12.82 1.00 -2.10
CA GLY A 23 11.69 0.51 -1.33
C GLY A 23 10.66 1.61 -1.02
N CYS A 24 9.78 1.36 -0.04
CA CYS A 24 8.80 2.38 0.37
C CYS A 24 9.48 3.49 1.20
N PRO A 25 9.15 4.76 0.96
CA PRO A 25 9.61 5.85 1.81
C PRO A 25 9.13 5.67 3.25
N SER A 26 9.99 5.91 4.23
CA SER A 26 9.66 5.66 5.64
C SER A 26 8.83 6.77 6.28
N LYS A 27 9.12 8.05 5.98
CA LYS A 27 8.54 9.23 6.64
C LYS A 27 7.58 10.06 5.77
N LYS A 28 7.48 9.76 4.48
CA LYS A 28 6.63 10.48 3.52
C LYS A 28 5.74 9.50 2.75
N LEU A 29 4.70 10.01 2.13
CA LEU A 29 3.91 9.23 1.17
C LEU A 29 4.77 8.93 -0.07
N PRO A 30 4.62 7.74 -0.68
CA PRO A 30 5.15 7.47 -2.00
C PRO A 30 4.42 8.31 -3.06
N GLU A 31 4.93 8.29 -4.28
CA GLU A 31 4.24 8.91 -5.41
C GLU A 31 2.95 8.15 -5.73
N ASP A 32 1.94 8.85 -6.27
CA ASP A 32 0.73 8.19 -6.75
C ASP A 32 1.07 7.11 -7.78
N ARG A 33 0.33 6.00 -7.74
CA ARG A 33 0.56 4.80 -8.56
C ARG A 33 1.92 4.13 -8.37
N THR A 34 2.60 4.33 -7.24
CA THR A 34 3.80 3.57 -6.91
C THR A 34 3.50 2.07 -6.91
N GLU A 35 4.23 1.30 -7.71
CA GLU A 35 4.10 -0.16 -7.73
C GLU A 35 4.48 -0.75 -6.38
N ALA A 36 3.70 -1.72 -5.91
CA ALA A 36 3.89 -2.35 -4.62
C ALA A 36 3.43 -3.81 -4.62
N THR A 37 4.00 -4.56 -3.68
CA THR A 37 3.61 -5.93 -3.36
C THR A 37 3.32 -6.02 -1.87
N TRP A 38 2.27 -6.72 -1.48
CA TRP A 38 1.94 -7.00 -0.07
C TRP A 38 1.36 -8.40 0.10
N LEU A 39 1.41 -8.92 1.32
CA LEU A 39 0.76 -10.16 1.72
C LEU A 39 -0.65 -9.85 2.24
N GLN A 40 -1.66 -10.45 1.61
CA GLN A 40 -3.04 -10.41 2.07
C GLN A 40 -3.48 -11.83 2.43
N GLY A 41 -3.72 -12.07 3.73
CA GLY A 41 -3.90 -13.43 4.23
C GLY A 41 -2.64 -14.27 3.98
N ASN A 42 -2.74 -15.26 3.09
CA ASN A 42 -1.61 -16.13 2.72
C ASN A 42 -1.17 -15.97 1.25
N ARG A 43 -1.55 -14.87 0.59
CA ARG A 43 -1.25 -14.63 -0.83
C ARG A 43 -0.56 -13.29 -1.02
N TYR A 44 0.53 -13.30 -1.78
CA TYR A 44 1.15 -12.07 -2.25
C TYR A 44 0.30 -11.46 -3.37
N VAL A 45 -0.03 -10.19 -3.21
CA VAL A 45 -0.75 -9.37 -4.17
C VAL A 45 0.22 -8.32 -4.69
N LYS A 46 0.38 -8.27 -6.00
CA LYS A 46 1.08 -7.17 -6.69
C LYS A 46 0.05 -6.13 -7.13
N GLY A 47 0.40 -4.86 -7.06
CA GLY A 47 -0.51 -3.78 -7.38
C GLY A 47 0.14 -2.40 -7.29
N TRP A 48 -0.66 -1.40 -6.98
CA TRP A 48 -0.23 0.00 -6.87
C TRP A 48 -0.75 0.65 -5.60
N ILE A 49 0.04 1.57 -5.06
CA ILE A 49 -0.38 2.49 -4.01
C ILE A 49 -1.00 3.71 -4.67
N LEU A 50 -2.25 4.01 -4.34
CA LEU A 50 -2.89 5.26 -4.74
C LEU A 50 -2.69 6.32 -3.66
N VAL A 51 -2.36 7.54 -4.08
CA VAL A 51 -2.18 8.69 -3.20
C VAL A 51 -3.04 9.85 -3.71
N ASP A 52 -4.00 10.26 -2.89
CA ASP A 52 -4.87 11.42 -3.14
C ASP A 52 -4.79 12.38 -1.94
N GLY A 53 -3.93 13.39 -2.07
CA GLY A 53 -3.56 14.28 -0.96
C GLY A 53 -2.97 13.49 0.21
N ASN A 54 -3.72 13.39 1.30
CA ASN A 54 -3.33 12.63 2.50
C ASN A 54 -3.97 11.23 2.58
N LYS A 55 -4.76 10.84 1.58
CA LYS A 55 -5.42 9.54 1.50
C LYS A 55 -4.52 8.55 0.78
N VAL A 56 -4.53 7.31 1.25
CA VAL A 56 -3.76 6.19 0.69
C VAL A 56 -4.74 5.08 0.38
N GLY A 57 -4.54 4.37 -0.74
CA GLY A 57 -5.26 3.15 -1.10
C GLY A 57 -4.31 2.09 -1.66
N LEU A 58 -4.69 0.81 -1.57
CA LEU A 58 -3.97 -0.29 -2.21
C LEU A 58 -4.85 -0.88 -3.31
N VAL A 59 -4.38 -0.89 -4.55
CA VAL A 59 -5.09 -1.46 -5.70
C VAL A 59 -4.33 -2.66 -6.22
N GLY A 60 -4.89 -3.86 -6.08
CA GLY A 60 -4.32 -5.07 -6.66
C GLY A 60 -4.32 -5.02 -8.19
N SER A 61 -3.44 -5.78 -8.83
CA SER A 61 -3.33 -5.91 -10.30
C SER A 61 -4.62 -6.42 -10.96
N ASN A 62 -5.48 -7.08 -10.19
CA ASN A 62 -6.81 -7.52 -10.58
C ASN A 62 -7.89 -6.43 -10.48
N GLY A 63 -7.51 -5.19 -10.16
CA GLY A 63 -8.42 -4.05 -9.99
C GLY A 63 -9.13 -3.98 -8.64
N ILE A 64 -8.82 -4.86 -7.67
CA ILE A 64 -9.41 -4.79 -6.34
C ILE A 64 -8.77 -3.63 -5.57
N LEU A 65 -9.57 -2.60 -5.30
CA LEU A 65 -9.20 -1.49 -4.42
C LEU A 65 -9.54 -1.84 -2.96
N LEU A 66 -8.51 -1.93 -2.13
CA LEU A 66 -8.63 -1.88 -0.68
C LEU A 66 -8.71 -0.41 -0.27
N THR A 67 -9.89 0.00 0.19
CA THR A 67 -10.13 1.32 0.77
C THR A 67 -10.72 1.15 2.16
N VAL A 68 -10.44 2.10 3.05
CA VAL A 68 -11.15 2.18 4.33
C VAL A 68 -12.47 2.90 4.07
N LYS A 69 -13.60 2.24 4.34
CA LYS A 69 -14.85 2.99 4.53
C LYS A 69 -14.72 3.66 5.89
N GLU A 70 -14.72 5.00 5.94
CA GLU A 70 -14.98 5.69 7.20
C GLU A 70 -16.37 5.25 7.67
N SER A 71 -16.43 4.69 8.90
CA SER A 71 -17.67 4.34 9.57
C SER A 71 -18.45 5.59 9.96
#